data_AF-A0A1H6ISI9-F1
#
_entry.id   AF-A0A1H6ISI9-F1
#
_cell.length_a   1.000
_cell.length_b   1.000
_cell.length_c   1.000
_cell.angle_alpha   90.00
_cell.angle_beta   90.00
_cell.angle_gamma   90.00
#
_symmetry.space_group_name_H-M   'P 1'
#
loop_
_entity.id
_entity.type
_entity.pdbx_description
1 polymer ?
#
loop_
_entity_poly.entity_id
_entity_poly.type
_entity_poly.pdbx_seq_one_letter_code
_entity_poly.pdbx_strand_id
1 'polypeptide(L)'
;MGTADAAVAGDARVVLRRMLDELTDVSAPADRSPAYRRGFDAGTRYARICVLDEIAAVSGGLDEAAMIDGMRRDRELMRVRAALRTIERRLADAAAPGAGDSATGFRDAVDIALQSISGLQPAGLSRE
;
A
#
# COMPACT_ATOMS: atom_id res chain seq x y z
N MET A 1 -2.33 29.28 -8.03
CA MET A 1 -1.39 28.16 -8.20
C MET A 1 -1.70 27.16 -7.09
N GLY A 2 -2.56 26.17 -7.33
CA GLY A 2 -3.09 25.33 -6.23
C GLY A 2 -4.24 24.40 -6.62
N THR A 3 -4.08 23.59 -7.67
CA THR A 3 -5.10 22.60 -8.10
C THR A 3 -4.52 21.20 -8.35
N ALA A 4 -3.20 21.02 -8.25
CA ALA A 4 -2.54 19.74 -8.56
C ALA A 4 -2.68 18.69 -7.44
N ASP A 5 -2.61 19.08 -6.16
CA ASP A 5 -2.63 18.12 -5.04
C ASP A 5 -3.96 17.34 -4.91
N ALA A 6 -5.08 17.99 -5.20
CA ALA A 6 -6.40 17.35 -5.09
C ALA A 6 -6.69 16.37 -6.25
N ALA A 7 -6.05 16.54 -7.41
CA ALA A 7 -6.13 15.61 -8.53
C ALA A 7 -5.20 14.39 -8.31
N VAL A 8 -4.06 14.62 -7.67
CA VAL A 8 -3.06 13.59 -7.31
C VAL A 8 -3.60 12.59 -6.30
N ALA A 9 -4.40 13.04 -5.32
CA ALA A 9 -5.09 12.15 -4.36
C ALA A 9 -6.21 11.31 -4.98
N GLY A 10 -6.57 11.60 -6.25
CA GLY A 10 -7.66 10.95 -6.95
C GLY A 10 -7.24 9.70 -7.70
N ASP A 11 -5.98 9.57 -8.15
CA ASP A 11 -5.50 8.50 -9.06
C ASP A 11 -4.91 7.32 -8.29
N ALA A 12 -5.48 6.13 -8.47
CA ALA A 12 -5.04 4.90 -7.81
C ALA A 12 -3.58 4.59 -8.10
N ARG A 13 -3.11 4.84 -9.33
CA ARG A 13 -1.72 4.57 -9.71
C ARG A 13 -0.75 5.48 -8.97
N VAL A 14 -1.11 6.74 -8.76
CA VAL A 14 -0.24 7.70 -8.06
C VAL A 14 -0.16 7.38 -6.57
N VAL A 15 -1.29 7.04 -5.95
CA VAL A 15 -1.33 6.61 -4.54
C VAL A 15 -0.51 5.33 -4.33
N LEU A 16 -0.71 4.32 -5.18
CA LEU A 16 0.01 3.06 -5.08
C LEU A 16 1.52 3.22 -5.36
N ARG A 17 1.90 4.09 -6.30
CA ARG A 17 3.32 4.39 -6.55
C ARG A 17 3.96 5.07 -5.36
N ARG A 18 3.29 6.05 -4.73
CA ARG A 18 3.78 6.70 -3.52
C ARG A 18 4.00 5.68 -2.39
N MET A 19 3.05 4.75 -2.21
CA MET A 19 3.21 3.67 -1.24
C MET A 19 4.42 2.78 -1.55
N LEU A 20 4.67 2.46 -2.83
CA LEU A 20 5.83 1.68 -3.24
C LEU A 20 7.16 2.42 -2.97
N ASP A 21 7.19 3.73 -3.19
CA ASP A 21 8.35 4.58 -2.90
C ASP A 21 8.61 4.60 -1.38
N GLU A 22 7.58 4.86 -0.56
CA GLU A 22 7.67 4.83 0.90
C GLU A 22 8.19 3.47 1.42
N LEU A 23 7.69 2.34 0.89
CA LEU A 23 8.14 1.00 1.27
C LEU A 23 9.56 0.66 0.77
N THR A 24 10.08 1.38 -0.23
CA THR A 24 11.44 1.14 -0.74
C THR A 24 12.49 1.75 0.18
N ASP A 25 12.14 2.82 0.90
CA ASP A 25 13.03 3.51 1.84
C ASP A 25 13.01 2.87 3.25
N VAL A 26 12.07 1.98 3.52
CA VAL A 26 11.98 1.24 4.79
C VAL A 26 13.13 0.25 4.91
N SER A 27 13.87 0.36 6.02
CA SER A 27 15.01 -0.51 6.33
C SER A 27 14.91 -1.06 7.75
N ALA A 28 15.43 -2.27 7.94
CA ALA A 28 15.45 -2.91 9.26
C ALA A 28 16.38 -2.13 10.21
N PRO A 29 16.02 -1.97 11.51
CA PRO A 29 16.90 -1.35 12.47
C PRO A 29 18.25 -2.09 12.57
N ALA A 30 19.34 -1.33 12.50
CA ALA A 30 20.69 -1.88 12.38
C ALA A 30 21.15 -2.66 13.63
N ASP A 31 20.61 -2.32 14.80
CA ASP A 31 20.89 -2.90 16.11
C ASP A 31 20.23 -4.28 16.33
N ARG A 32 19.31 -4.69 15.45
CA ARG A 32 18.61 -5.98 15.56
C ARG A 32 19.46 -7.17 15.10
N SER A 33 19.02 -8.39 15.44
CA SER A 33 19.72 -9.60 15.02
C SER A 33 19.70 -9.79 13.50
N PRO A 34 20.70 -10.48 12.90
CA PRO A 34 20.67 -10.80 11.47
C PRO A 34 19.41 -11.58 11.05
N ALA A 35 18.87 -12.42 11.94
CA ALA A 35 17.63 -13.16 11.70
C ALA A 35 16.43 -12.23 11.62
N TYR A 36 16.31 -11.28 12.55
CA TYR A 36 15.29 -10.24 12.51
C TYR A 36 15.35 -9.45 11.19
N ARG A 37 16.53 -8.95 10.81
CA ARG A 37 16.67 -8.12 9.59
C ARG A 37 16.24 -8.88 8.33
N ARG A 38 16.61 -10.17 8.21
CA ARG A 38 16.12 -11.01 7.10
C ARG A 38 14.60 -11.15 7.08
N GLY A 39 13.99 -11.33 8.24
CA GLY A 39 12.53 -11.36 8.37
C GLY A 39 11.88 -10.05 7.95
N PHE A 40 12.45 -8.94 8.39
CA PHE A 40 12.00 -7.59 8.05
C PHE A 40 12.09 -7.30 6.55
N ASP A 41 13.21 -7.65 5.91
CA ASP A 41 13.38 -7.52 4.46
C ASP A 41 12.36 -8.38 3.69
N ALA A 42 12.07 -9.59 4.20
CA ALA A 42 11.05 -10.47 3.61
C ALA A 42 9.64 -9.89 3.74
N GLY A 43 9.28 -9.32 4.90
CA GLY A 43 7.99 -8.66 5.11
C GLY A 43 7.83 -7.43 4.23
N THR A 44 8.87 -6.59 4.14
CA THR A 44 8.89 -5.41 3.27
C THR A 44 8.75 -5.81 1.79
N ARG A 45 9.46 -6.86 1.36
CA ARG A 45 9.32 -7.41 0.00
C ARG A 45 7.90 -7.90 -0.27
N TYR A 46 7.29 -8.62 0.68
CA TYR A 46 5.92 -9.10 0.56
C TYR A 46 4.92 -7.94 0.40
N ALA A 47 5.04 -6.89 1.22
CA ALA A 47 4.22 -5.70 1.11
C ALA A 47 4.35 -5.02 -0.26
N ARG A 48 5.57 -4.87 -0.77
CA ARG A 48 5.84 -4.31 -2.10
C ARG A 48 5.21 -5.14 -3.23
N ILE A 49 5.25 -6.48 -3.12
CA ILE A 49 4.57 -7.37 -4.09
C ILE A 49 3.06 -7.12 -4.08
N CYS A 50 2.44 -7.00 -2.91
CA CYS A 50 1.00 -6.72 -2.82
C CYS A 50 0.63 -5.40 -3.52
N VAL A 51 1.44 -4.36 -3.35
CA VAL A 51 1.25 -3.07 -4.04
C VAL A 51 1.44 -3.19 -5.55
N LEU A 52 2.49 -3.89 -5.99
CA LEU A 52 2.79 -4.09 -7.41
C LEU A 52 1.68 -4.88 -8.13
N ASP A 53 1.11 -5.89 -7.47
CA ASP A 53 -0.02 -6.65 -8.00
C ASP A 53 -1.24 -5.75 -8.26
N GLU A 54 -1.55 -4.83 -7.34
CA GLU A 54 -2.64 -3.88 -7.54
C GLU A 54 -2.33 -2.84 -8.63
N ILE A 55 -1.07 -2.38 -8.73
CA ILE A 55 -0.66 -1.50 -9.85
C ILE A 55 -0.89 -2.22 -11.19
N ALA A 56 -0.54 -3.50 -11.28
CA ALA A 56 -0.76 -4.30 -12.49
C ALA A 56 -2.27 -4.48 -12.78
N ALA A 57 -3.07 -4.77 -11.76
CA ALA A 57 -4.52 -4.94 -11.88
C ALA A 57 -5.22 -3.65 -12.36
N VAL A 58 -4.87 -2.50 -11.78
CA VAL A 58 -5.42 -1.20 -12.18
C VAL A 58 -4.97 -0.82 -13.59
N SER A 59 -3.73 -1.16 -13.98
CA SER A 59 -3.21 -0.85 -15.32
C SER A 59 -3.87 -1.67 -16.44
N GLY A 60 -4.39 -2.86 -16.13
CA GLY A 60 -5.09 -3.73 -17.09
C GLY A 60 -6.56 -3.35 -17.37
N GLY A 61 -7.16 -2.46 -16.58
CA GLY A 61 -8.58 -2.08 -16.66
C GLY A 61 -8.89 -0.82 -17.49
N LEU A 62 -7.97 -0.38 -18.35
CA LEU A 62 -8.06 0.91 -19.06
C LEU A 62 -8.99 0.92 -20.30
N ASP A 63 -9.60 -0.20 -20.69
CA ASP A 63 -10.41 -0.26 -21.93
C ASP A 63 -11.86 0.22 -21.80
N GLU A 64 -12.35 0.54 -20.61
CA GLU A 64 -13.78 0.89 -20.44
C GLU A 64 -13.99 2.15 -19.60
N ALA A 65 -14.11 3.29 -20.27
CA ALA A 65 -15.20 4.27 -20.11
C ALA A 65 -14.74 5.71 -20.40
N ALA A 66 -15.10 6.20 -21.58
CA ALA A 66 -15.25 7.63 -21.83
C ALA A 66 -16.63 8.09 -21.32
N MET A 67 -16.74 8.71 -20.13
CA MET A 67 -17.91 9.53 -19.75
C MET A 67 -17.62 10.51 -18.59
N ILE A 68 -18.08 11.75 -18.78
CA ILE A 68 -18.41 12.85 -17.82
C ILE A 68 -17.50 12.99 -16.58
N ASP A 69 -16.75 14.09 -16.56
CA ASP A 69 -15.65 14.42 -15.63
C ASP A 69 -15.97 14.30 -14.13
N GLY A 70 -17.23 14.49 -13.72
CA GLY A 70 -17.68 14.36 -12.33
C GLY A 70 -17.73 12.91 -11.81
N MET A 71 -18.17 11.95 -12.65
CA MET A 71 -18.22 10.53 -12.27
C MET A 71 -16.83 9.86 -12.27
N ARG A 72 -15.88 10.44 -13.00
CA ARG A 72 -14.51 9.95 -13.11
C ARG A 72 -13.79 9.99 -11.76
N ARG A 73 -13.96 11.08 -11.02
CA ARG A 73 -13.29 11.29 -9.73
C ARG A 73 -13.79 10.31 -8.67
N ASP A 74 -15.11 10.11 -8.56
CA ASP A 74 -15.68 9.19 -7.59
C ASP A 74 -15.32 7.73 -7.87
N ARG A 75 -15.32 7.34 -9.16
CA ARG A 75 -14.87 5.98 -9.56
C ARG A 75 -13.40 5.75 -9.22
N GLU A 76 -12.55 6.73 -9.47
CA GLU A 76 -11.13 6.58 -9.19
C GLU A 76 -10.85 6.55 -7.68
N LEU A 77 -11.55 7.36 -6.88
CA LEU A 77 -11.53 7.26 -5.42
C LEU A 77 -12.01 5.88 -4.92
N MET A 78 -13.04 5.30 -5.54
CA MET A 78 -13.48 3.95 -5.21
C MET A 78 -12.44 2.88 -5.58
N ARG A 79 -11.72 3.04 -6.71
CA ARG A 79 -10.61 2.16 -7.10
C ARG A 79 -9.44 2.27 -6.13
N VAL A 80 -9.04 3.47 -5.73
CA VAL A 80 -8.03 3.71 -4.68
C VAL A 80 -8.44 2.95 -3.41
N ARG A 81 -9.67 3.16 -2.92
CA ARG A 81 -10.18 2.49 -1.71
C ARG A 81 -10.21 0.97 -1.83
N ALA A 82 -10.60 0.45 -2.99
CA ALA A 82 -10.63 -0.99 -3.25
C ALA A 82 -9.22 -1.59 -3.21
N ALA A 83 -8.26 -0.98 -3.90
CA ALA A 83 -6.87 -1.42 -3.93
C ALA A 83 -6.24 -1.39 -2.53
N LEU A 84 -6.42 -0.29 -1.78
CA LEU A 84 -5.90 -0.16 -0.41
C LEU A 84 -6.49 -1.23 0.52
N ARG A 85 -7.80 -1.50 0.44
CA ARG A 85 -8.43 -2.58 1.24
C ARG A 85 -7.93 -3.97 0.86
N THR A 86 -7.69 -4.22 -0.43
CA THR A 86 -7.13 -5.51 -0.87
C THR A 86 -5.72 -5.71 -0.32
N ILE A 87 -4.87 -4.67 -0.37
CA ILE A 87 -3.51 -4.73 0.17
C ILE A 87 -3.56 -4.92 1.69
N GLU A 88 -4.37 -4.13 2.39
CA GLU A 88 -4.56 -4.23 3.84
C GLU A 88 -4.98 -5.64 4.25
N ARG A 89 -5.97 -6.23 3.57
CA ARG A 89 -6.40 -7.61 3.82
C ARG A 89 -5.28 -8.61 3.60
N ARG A 90 -4.54 -8.52 2.49
CA ARG A 90 -3.42 -9.42 2.20
C ARG A 90 -2.32 -9.33 3.25
N LEU A 91 -2.03 -8.12 3.72
CA LEU A 91 -1.05 -7.88 4.79
C LEU A 91 -1.54 -8.43 6.14
N ALA A 92 -2.81 -8.20 6.49
CA ALA A 92 -3.40 -8.73 7.72
C ALA A 92 -3.47 -10.27 7.74
N ASP A 93 -3.72 -10.88 6.58
CA ASP A 93 -3.74 -12.33 6.41
C ASP A 93 -2.32 -12.95 6.32
N ALA A 94 -1.27 -12.13 6.29
CA ALA A 94 0.10 -12.60 6.12
C ALA A 94 0.60 -13.35 7.36
N ALA A 95 0.76 -14.66 7.24
CA ALA A 95 1.41 -15.46 8.27
C ALA A 95 2.94 -15.32 8.16
N ALA A 96 3.58 -14.97 9.28
CA ALA A 96 5.03 -15.01 9.37
C ALA A 96 5.51 -16.48 9.38
N PRO A 97 6.43 -16.89 8.50
CA PRO A 97 6.94 -18.26 8.52
C PRO A 97 7.82 -18.50 9.76
N GLY A 98 7.44 -19.49 10.57
CA GLY A 98 8.22 -19.98 11.71
C GLY A 98 8.05 -19.17 12.99
N ALA A 99 8.90 -19.48 13.98
CA ALA A 99 8.95 -18.78 15.27
C ALA A 99 10.32 -18.08 15.45
N GLY A 100 10.36 -17.02 16.27
CA GLY A 100 11.60 -16.32 16.64
C GLY A 100 11.80 -14.98 15.93
N ASP A 101 13.03 -14.49 15.95
CA ASP A 101 13.39 -13.14 15.50
C ASP A 101 13.02 -12.86 14.05
N SER A 102 13.17 -13.83 13.15
CA SER A 102 12.77 -13.66 11.74
C SER A 102 11.27 -13.46 11.59
N ALA A 103 10.45 -14.21 12.34
CA ALA A 103 9.00 -14.04 12.32
C ALA A 103 8.57 -12.73 12.98
N THR A 104 9.34 -12.24 13.93
CA THR A 104 9.13 -10.91 14.55
C THR A 104 9.46 -9.80 13.56
N GLY A 105 10.63 -9.83 12.92
CA GLY A 105 10.99 -8.84 11.91
C GLY A 105 10.00 -8.79 10.74
N PHE A 106 9.48 -9.95 10.30
CA PHE A 106 8.44 -10.01 9.27
C PHE A 106 7.16 -9.28 9.69
N ARG A 107 6.66 -9.55 10.92
CA ARG A 107 5.46 -8.90 11.44
C ARG A 107 5.66 -7.40 11.60
N ASP A 108 6.79 -6.98 12.15
CA ASP A 108 7.10 -5.55 12.33
C ASP A 108 7.14 -4.81 10.97
N ALA A 109 7.66 -5.43 9.91
CA ALA A 109 7.63 -4.87 8.56
C ALA A 109 6.21 -4.79 7.98
N VAL A 110 5.37 -5.80 8.23
CA VAL A 110 3.94 -5.80 7.85
C VAL A 110 3.19 -4.68 8.58
N ASP A 111 3.44 -4.51 9.88
CA ASP A 111 2.81 -3.46 10.69
C ASP A 111 3.18 -2.05 10.20
N ILE A 112 4.44 -1.82 9.83
CA ILE A 112 4.88 -0.57 9.20
C ILE A 112 4.13 -0.32 7.88
N ALA A 113 3.99 -1.34 7.05
CA ALA A 113 3.25 -1.21 5.79
C ALA A 113 1.77 -0.88 6.01
N LEU A 114 1.12 -1.47 7.03
CA LEU A 114 -0.26 -1.16 7.41
C LEU A 114 -0.43 0.28 7.93
N GLN A 115 0.58 0.80 8.66
CA GLN A 115 0.60 2.19 9.10
C GLN A 115 0.70 3.16 7.91
N SER A 116 1.54 2.86 6.91
CA SER A 116 1.62 3.63 5.66
C SER A 116 0.27 3.67 4.93
N ILE A 117 -0.44 2.54 4.83
CA ILE A 117 -1.78 2.49 4.22
C ILE A 117 -2.75 3.42 4.94
N SER A 118 -2.74 3.41 6.28
CA SER A 118 -3.61 4.25 7.10
C SER A 118 -3.33 5.74 6.88
N GLY A 119 -2.07 6.13 6.67
CA GLY A 119 -1.68 7.50 6.35
C GLY A 119 -2.02 7.95 4.92
N LEU A 120 -2.24 7.00 4.00
CA LEU A 120 -2.59 7.25 2.60
C LEU A 120 -4.11 7.23 2.34
N GLN A 121 -4.93 6.86 3.34
CA GLN A 121 -6.37 6.91 3.18
C GLN A 121 -6.81 8.37 2.93
N PRO A 122 -7.52 8.67 1.83
CA PRO A 122 -7.91 10.03 1.51
C PRO A 122 -8.78 10.60 2.64
N ALA A 123 -8.40 11.79 3.13
CA ALA A 123 -9.12 12.50 4.18
C ALA A 123 -10.61 12.60 3.83
N GLY A 124 -11.42 11.83 4.56
CA GLY A 124 -12.81 11.54 4.25
C GLY A 124 -13.36 10.31 4.98
N LEU A 125 -12.53 9.61 5.76
CA LEU A 125 -12.93 8.59 6.73
C LEU A 125 -12.62 9.09 8.15
N SER A 126 -13.33 10.13 8.58
CA SER A 126 -13.67 10.23 10.00
C SER A 126 -14.87 9.32 10.23
N ARG A 127 -14.66 8.29 11.06
CA ARG A 127 -15.65 7.42 11.72
C ARG A 127 -17.12 7.76 11.46
N GLU A 128 -17.83 6.82 10.84
CA GLU A 128 -19.25 6.57 11.15
C GLU A 128 -19.35 5.27 11.94
#